data_AF-A0A562LCM6-F1
#
_entry.id   AF-A0A562LCM6-F1
#
_cell.length_a   1.000
_cell.length_b   1.000
_cell.length_c   1.000
_cell.angle_alpha   90.00
_cell.angle_beta   90.00
_cell.angle_gamma   90.00
#
_symmetry.space_group_name_H-M   'P 1'
#
loop_
_entity.id
_entity.type
_entity.pdbx_description
1 polymer ?
#
loop_
_entity_poly.entity_id
_entity_poly.type
_entity_poly.pdbx_seq_one_letter_code
_entity_poly.pdbx_strand_id
1 'polypeptide(L)'
;MKWTEEEIAAAVSEGTLNALSLDTSVFDGERNRFEHGLLVRLRQFKDTDVSVVLAEVVRREVQAHVAKAAAEDQDKLRAALRGIGLTWQIDSERRDSAFKTACGDEAPVAFAERRVSQFLADSGIEIIDSAGRVRVEDLLRDYFMAKAPFGKTADKKNEFPDAITVF
;
A
#
# COMPACT_ATOMS: atom_id res chain seq x y z
N MET A 1 -21.05 -4.22 15.33
CA MET A 1 -21.00 -5.62 15.79
C MET A 1 -19.62 -6.15 15.41
N LYS A 2 -18.82 -6.63 16.37
CA LYS A 2 -17.52 -7.24 16.07
C LYS A 2 -17.74 -8.75 15.96
N TRP A 3 -17.31 -9.34 14.86
CA TRP A 3 -17.34 -10.79 14.66
C TRP A 3 -16.07 -11.39 15.26
N THR A 4 -16.15 -12.61 15.78
CA THR A 4 -14.97 -13.38 16.21
C THR A 4 -14.23 -13.96 14.99
N GLU A 5 -12.99 -14.40 15.18
CA GLU A 5 -12.22 -15.06 14.11
C GLU A 5 -12.92 -16.32 13.60
N GLU A 6 -13.53 -17.09 14.50
CA GLU A 6 -14.29 -18.30 14.18
C GLU A 6 -15.55 -17.98 13.36
N GLU A 7 -16.27 -16.92 13.71
CA GLU A 7 -17.44 -16.45 12.97
C GLU A 7 -17.08 -15.99 11.55
N ILE A 8 -15.95 -15.28 11.39
CA ILE A 8 -15.46 -14.85 10.08
C ILE A 8 -15.07 -16.07 9.24
N ALA A 9 -14.33 -17.02 9.81
CA ALA A 9 -13.90 -18.22 9.11
C ALA A 9 -15.09 -19.09 8.68
N ALA A 10 -16.10 -19.24 9.55
CA ALA A 10 -17.33 -19.95 9.23
C ALA A 10 -18.10 -19.23 8.10
N ALA A 11 -18.28 -17.91 8.18
CA ALA A 11 -19.00 -17.16 7.18
C ALA A 11 -18.34 -17.16 5.79
N VAL A 12 -17.00 -17.14 5.76
CA VAL A 12 -16.22 -17.32 4.52
C VAL A 12 -16.44 -18.73 3.96
N SER A 13 -16.42 -19.75 4.82
CA SER A 13 -16.61 -21.16 4.40
C SER A 13 -18.04 -21.46 3.94
N GLU A 14 -19.03 -20.81 4.55
CA GLU A 14 -20.46 -20.92 4.22
C GLU A 14 -20.88 -20.05 3.03
N GLY A 15 -19.96 -19.23 2.49
CA GLY A 15 -20.22 -18.34 1.35
C GLY A 15 -21.10 -17.13 1.68
N THR A 16 -21.31 -16.82 2.97
CA THR A 16 -22.05 -15.63 3.40
C THR A 16 -21.19 -14.37 3.40
N LEU A 17 -19.85 -14.53 3.45
CA LEU A 17 -18.87 -13.48 3.23
C LEU A 17 -18.04 -13.82 1.99
N ASN A 18 -18.30 -13.09 0.90
CA ASN A 18 -17.70 -13.34 -0.41
C ASN A 18 -16.73 -12.24 -0.86
N ALA A 19 -16.56 -11.18 -0.06
CA ALA A 19 -15.64 -10.09 -0.38
C ALA A 19 -14.78 -9.70 0.83
N LEU A 20 -13.47 -9.67 0.64
CA LEU A 20 -12.48 -9.19 1.61
C LEU A 20 -11.84 -7.89 1.12
N SER A 21 -11.70 -6.92 2.00
CA SER A 21 -10.91 -5.70 1.75
C SER A 21 -9.97 -5.44 2.91
N LEU A 22 -8.82 -4.83 2.63
CA LEU A 22 -7.78 -4.54 3.60
C LEU A 22 -7.49 -3.04 3.63
N ASP A 23 -7.33 -2.53 4.85
CA ASP A 23 -6.89 -1.18 5.10
C ASP A 23 -5.35 -1.05 4.96
N THR A 24 -4.85 0.14 4.67
CA THR A 24 -3.40 0.41 4.56
C THR A 24 -2.63 0.08 5.83
N SER A 25 -3.25 0.22 7.00
CA SER A 25 -2.65 -0.15 8.28
C SER A 25 -2.26 -1.63 8.38
N VAL A 26 -2.98 -2.54 7.68
CA VAL A 26 -2.64 -3.97 7.65
C VAL A 26 -1.36 -4.19 6.85
N PHE A 27 -1.21 -3.51 5.72
CA PHE A 27 -0.01 -3.57 4.89
C PHE A 27 1.21 -3.01 5.62
N ASP A 28 1.02 -1.87 6.30
CA ASP A 28 2.08 -1.24 7.10
C ASP A 28 2.48 -2.09 8.32
N GLY A 29 1.49 -2.68 9.02
CA GLY A 29 1.71 -3.60 10.13
C GLY A 29 2.56 -4.82 9.74
N GLU A 30 2.30 -5.37 8.56
CA GLU A 30 3.07 -6.47 7.97
C GLU A 30 4.34 -6.02 7.22
N ARG A 31 4.68 -4.72 7.30
CA ARG A 31 5.86 -4.11 6.64
C ARG A 31 5.93 -4.37 5.14
N ASN A 32 4.78 -4.41 4.45
CA ASN A 32 4.71 -4.65 3.02
C ASN A 32 5.48 -5.92 2.59
N ARG A 33 5.43 -6.98 3.43
CA ARG A 33 6.02 -8.29 3.11
C ARG A 33 5.09 -9.05 2.18
N PHE A 34 5.16 -8.74 0.89
CA PHE A 34 4.31 -9.37 -0.11
C PHE A 34 4.74 -10.80 -0.46
N GLU A 35 6.02 -11.11 -0.25
CA GLU A 35 6.63 -12.39 -0.62
C GLU A 35 6.62 -13.41 0.53
N HIS A 36 6.40 -12.94 1.77
CA HIS A 36 6.48 -13.75 2.99
C HIS A 36 5.47 -13.27 4.05
N GLY A 37 5.11 -14.11 5.02
CA GLY A 37 4.27 -13.69 6.15
C GLY A 37 2.77 -13.84 5.89
N LEU A 38 1.97 -12.89 6.36
CA LEU A 38 0.50 -13.00 6.27
C LEU A 38 -0.05 -12.53 4.92
N LEU A 39 0.51 -11.47 4.33
CA LEU A 39 0.00 -10.91 3.07
C LEU A 39 0.06 -11.92 1.91
N VAL A 40 1.11 -12.76 1.86
CA VAL A 40 1.23 -13.81 0.85
C VAL A 40 0.11 -14.86 0.92
N ARG A 41 -0.55 -15.02 2.08
CA ARG A 41 -1.68 -15.94 2.23
C ARG A 41 -2.91 -15.48 1.46
N LEU A 42 -3.02 -14.21 1.08
CA LEU A 42 -4.13 -13.75 0.24
C LEU A 42 -4.19 -14.47 -1.10
N ARG A 43 -3.05 -14.98 -1.59
CA ARG A 43 -2.98 -15.82 -2.79
C ARG A 43 -3.88 -17.05 -2.72
N GLN A 44 -4.21 -17.54 -1.53
CA GLN A 44 -5.10 -18.69 -1.36
C GLN A 44 -6.54 -18.42 -1.83
N PHE A 45 -6.95 -17.15 -1.91
CA PHE A 45 -8.31 -16.76 -2.32
C PHE A 45 -8.45 -16.56 -3.83
N LYS A 46 -7.34 -16.57 -4.59
CA LYS A 46 -7.36 -16.28 -6.03
C LYS A 46 -8.26 -17.21 -6.84
N ASP A 47 -8.33 -18.48 -6.42
CA ASP A 47 -9.10 -19.53 -7.11
C ASP A 47 -10.31 -19.99 -6.29
N THR A 48 -10.82 -19.14 -5.37
CA THR A 48 -11.99 -19.43 -4.55
C THR A 48 -13.13 -18.45 -4.85
N ASP A 49 -14.32 -18.70 -4.29
CA ASP A 49 -15.49 -17.80 -4.42
C ASP A 49 -15.34 -16.49 -3.61
N VAL A 50 -14.21 -16.27 -2.94
CA VAL A 50 -13.95 -15.09 -2.12
C VAL A 50 -13.16 -14.08 -2.94
N SER A 51 -13.79 -12.95 -3.29
CA SER A 51 -13.14 -11.85 -3.98
C SER A 51 -12.34 -10.98 -3.00
N VAL A 52 -11.05 -10.77 -3.26
CA VAL A 52 -10.27 -9.77 -2.51
C VAL A 52 -10.26 -8.47 -3.32
N VAL A 53 -10.82 -7.40 -2.76
CA VAL A 53 -10.98 -6.10 -3.42
C VAL A 53 -10.24 -5.02 -2.65
N LEU A 54 -9.55 -4.12 -3.35
CA LEU A 54 -8.93 -2.93 -2.76
C LEU A 54 -9.40 -1.68 -3.48
N ALA A 55 -9.62 -0.62 -2.71
CA ALA A 55 -9.82 0.70 -3.29
C ALA A 55 -8.52 1.19 -3.94
N GLU A 56 -8.63 1.91 -5.04
CA GLU A 56 -7.47 2.50 -5.72
C GLU A 56 -6.61 3.37 -4.79
N VAL A 57 -7.23 4.11 -3.87
CA VAL A 57 -6.52 4.93 -2.88
C VAL A 57 -5.59 4.08 -2.00
N VAL A 58 -6.06 2.94 -1.51
CA VAL A 58 -5.27 1.99 -0.71
C VAL A 58 -4.08 1.47 -1.52
N ARG A 59 -4.30 1.10 -2.80
CA ARG A 59 -3.22 0.69 -3.70
C ARG A 59 -2.14 1.77 -3.83
N ARG A 60 -2.54 3.02 -4.04
CA ARG A 60 -1.64 4.16 -4.23
C ARG A 60 -0.85 4.46 -2.96
N GLU A 61 -1.48 4.40 -1.80
CA GLU A 61 -0.84 4.60 -0.49
C GLU A 61 0.19 3.51 -0.20
N VAL A 62 -0.16 2.23 -0.41
CA VAL A 62 0.78 1.11 -0.26
C VAL A 62 1.98 1.28 -1.20
N GLN A 63 1.75 1.64 -2.47
CA GLN A 63 2.82 1.90 -3.42
C GLN A 63 3.73 3.06 -2.96
N ALA A 64 3.16 4.15 -2.44
CA ALA A 64 3.91 5.28 -1.92
C ALA A 64 4.78 4.89 -0.72
N HIS A 65 4.25 4.10 0.21
CA HIS A 65 5.01 3.59 1.36
C HIS A 65 6.16 2.69 0.95
N VAL A 66 5.94 1.78 -0.01
CA VAL A 66 7.00 0.91 -0.54
C VAL A 66 8.08 1.72 -1.25
N ALA A 67 7.70 2.71 -2.06
CA ALA A 67 8.65 3.58 -2.76
C ALA A 67 9.49 4.40 -1.78
N LYS A 68 8.85 4.95 -0.74
CA LYS A 68 9.53 5.71 0.32
C LYS A 68 10.53 4.84 1.07
N ALA A 69 10.13 3.64 1.50
CA ALA A 69 11.03 2.71 2.18
C ALA A 69 12.24 2.33 1.31
N ALA A 70 12.00 2.04 0.01
CA ALA A 70 13.08 1.72 -0.92
C ALA A 70 14.06 2.89 -1.12
N ALA A 71 13.56 4.13 -1.21
CA ALA A 71 14.40 5.32 -1.30
C ALA A 71 15.24 5.53 -0.03
N GLU A 72 14.63 5.39 1.16
CA GLU A 72 15.32 5.51 2.44
C GLU A 72 16.43 4.46 2.60
N ASP A 73 16.20 3.22 2.17
CA ASP A 73 17.21 2.17 2.24
C ASP A 73 18.33 2.36 1.22
N GLN A 74 18.03 2.88 0.02
CA GLN A 74 19.05 3.29 -0.95
C GLN A 74 19.94 4.40 -0.37
N ASP A 75 19.37 5.40 0.30
CA ASP A 75 20.12 6.50 0.91
C ASP A 75 21.02 6.02 2.05
N LYS A 76 20.50 5.13 2.92
CA LYS A 76 21.30 4.50 3.99
C LYS A 76 22.47 3.71 3.41
N LEU A 77 22.25 2.94 2.34
CA LEU A 77 23.31 2.16 1.70
C LEU A 77 24.37 3.08 1.08
N ARG A 78 23.97 4.16 0.39
CA ARG A 78 24.91 5.16 -0.14
C ARG A 78 25.74 5.78 0.97
N ALA A 79 25.13 6.15 2.09
CA ALA A 79 25.83 6.71 3.24
C ALA A 79 26.84 5.70 3.83
N ALA A 80 26.45 4.44 3.98
CA ALA A 80 27.33 3.37 4.46
C ALA A 80 28.52 3.15 3.53
N LEU A 81 28.30 3.08 2.21
CA LEU A 81 29.36 2.93 1.21
C LEU A 81 30.34 4.12 1.24
N ARG A 82 29.84 5.36 1.38
CA ARG A 82 30.70 6.53 1.57
C ARG A 82 31.58 6.40 2.82
N GLY A 83 31.01 5.95 3.94
CA GLY A 83 31.75 5.69 5.17
C GLY A 83 32.86 4.63 4.99
N ILE A 84 32.57 3.55 4.27
CA ILE A 84 33.56 2.53 3.93
C ILE A 84 34.65 3.10 3.03
N GLY A 85 34.30 3.94 2.05
CA GLY A 85 35.27 4.62 1.20
C GLY A 85 36.28 5.46 1.98
N LEU A 86 35.84 6.16 3.03
CA LEU A 86 36.72 6.95 3.90
C LEU A 86 37.60 6.10 4.81
N THR A 87 37.06 5.02 5.37
CA THR A 87 37.73 4.20 6.40
C THR A 87 38.66 3.14 5.80
N TRP A 88 38.26 2.53 4.69
CA TRP A 88 38.99 1.45 4.01
C TRP A 88 39.65 1.91 2.69
N GLN A 89 39.57 3.21 2.37
CA GLN A 89 40.18 3.80 1.16
C GLN A 89 39.72 3.13 -0.15
N ILE A 90 38.47 2.67 -0.20
CA ILE A 90 37.86 2.10 -1.41
C ILE A 90 37.51 3.23 -2.37
N ASP A 91 37.88 3.10 -3.65
CA ASP A 91 37.59 4.06 -4.71
C ASP A 91 36.08 4.21 -5.02
N SER A 92 35.71 5.26 -5.76
CA SER A 92 34.31 5.51 -6.13
C SER A 92 33.71 4.45 -7.05
N GLU A 93 34.49 3.91 -7.99
CA GLU A 93 33.98 2.94 -8.97
C GLU A 93 33.52 1.66 -8.29
N ARG A 94 34.30 1.14 -7.34
CA ARG A 94 33.94 -0.03 -6.53
C ARG A 94 32.70 0.21 -5.68
N ARG A 95 32.56 1.41 -5.10
CA ARG A 95 31.36 1.76 -4.31
C ARG A 95 30.12 1.84 -5.18
N ASP A 96 30.22 2.50 -6.33
CA ASP A 96 29.09 2.66 -7.25
C ASP A 96 28.68 1.31 -7.85
N SER A 97 29.65 0.44 -8.15
CA SER A 97 29.39 -0.94 -8.55
C SER A 97 28.70 -1.74 -7.45
N ALA A 98 29.14 -1.64 -6.19
CA ALA A 98 28.50 -2.34 -5.07
C ALA A 98 27.06 -1.86 -4.85
N PHE A 99 26.82 -0.55 -4.92
CA PHE A 99 25.49 0.03 -4.84
C PHE A 99 24.59 -0.50 -5.96
N LYS A 100 25.07 -0.46 -7.20
CA LYS A 100 24.34 -0.94 -8.38
C LYS A 100 24.03 -2.44 -8.31
N THR A 101 24.94 -3.26 -7.81
CA THR A 101 24.69 -4.69 -7.60
C THR A 101 23.60 -4.95 -6.56
N ALA A 102 23.55 -4.15 -5.49
CA ALA A 102 22.57 -4.33 -4.41
C ALA A 102 21.17 -3.80 -4.77
N CYS A 103 21.09 -2.63 -5.40
CA CYS A 103 19.83 -1.92 -5.63
C CYS A 103 19.36 -1.93 -7.09
N GLY A 104 20.21 -2.32 -8.03
CA GLY A 104 19.95 -2.17 -9.46
C GLY A 104 19.98 -0.70 -9.92
N ASP A 105 19.46 -0.48 -11.13
CA ASP A 105 19.28 0.86 -11.73
C ASP A 105 17.83 1.35 -11.65
N GLU A 106 16.93 0.57 -11.04
CA GLU A 106 15.51 0.88 -10.99
C GLU A 106 15.21 2.00 -9.97
N ALA A 107 14.39 2.97 -10.38
CA ALA A 107 13.93 4.00 -9.47
C ALA A 107 13.00 3.42 -8.39
N PRO A 108 13.04 3.90 -7.13
CA PRO A 108 12.20 3.39 -6.05
C PRO A 108 10.70 3.33 -6.36
N VAL A 109 10.19 4.32 -7.12
CA VAL A 109 8.78 4.36 -7.55
C VAL A 109 8.45 3.24 -8.53
N ALA A 110 9.33 2.98 -9.51
CA ALA A 110 9.16 1.90 -10.48
C ALA A 110 9.27 0.52 -9.81
N PHE A 111 10.23 0.37 -8.89
CA PHE A 111 10.36 -0.83 -8.05
C PHE A 111 9.07 -1.10 -7.26
N ALA A 112 8.53 -0.08 -6.61
CA ALA A 112 7.30 -0.19 -5.84
C ALA A 112 6.10 -0.56 -6.71
N GLU A 113 5.96 0.10 -7.87
CA GLU A 113 4.90 -0.19 -8.84
C GLU A 113 4.95 -1.65 -9.30
N ARG A 114 6.13 -2.11 -9.71
CA ARG A 114 6.34 -3.49 -10.16
C ARG A 114 6.05 -4.49 -9.06
N ARG A 115 6.56 -4.25 -7.85
CA ARG A 115 6.41 -5.17 -6.71
C ARG A 115 4.96 -5.27 -6.24
N VAL A 116 4.28 -4.13 -6.09
CA VAL A 116 2.86 -4.09 -5.70
C VAL A 116 1.99 -4.70 -6.79
N SER A 117 2.20 -4.35 -8.06
CA SER A 117 1.44 -4.92 -9.18
C SER A 117 1.58 -6.44 -9.27
N GLN A 118 2.80 -6.96 -9.09
CA GLN A 118 3.04 -8.40 -9.06
C GLN A 118 2.26 -9.07 -7.93
N PHE A 119 2.31 -8.50 -6.73
CA PHE A 119 1.58 -9.03 -5.58
C PHE A 119 0.07 -9.09 -5.81
N LEU A 120 -0.51 -8.02 -6.37
CA LEU A 120 -1.94 -7.96 -6.68
C LEU A 120 -2.33 -9.02 -7.72
N ALA A 121 -1.53 -9.16 -8.78
CA ALA A 121 -1.76 -10.16 -9.83
C ALA A 121 -1.62 -11.60 -9.32
N ASP A 122 -0.60 -11.86 -8.49
CA ASP A 122 -0.39 -13.17 -7.87
C ASP A 122 -1.52 -13.54 -6.91
N SER A 123 -2.12 -12.54 -6.25
CA SER A 123 -3.16 -12.72 -5.24
C SER A 123 -4.58 -12.66 -5.79
N GLY A 124 -4.75 -12.33 -7.09
CA GLY A 124 -6.07 -12.17 -7.69
C GLY A 124 -6.84 -10.99 -7.10
N ILE A 125 -6.14 -9.96 -6.59
CA ILE A 125 -6.78 -8.81 -5.95
C ILE A 125 -7.32 -7.87 -7.01
N GLU A 126 -8.61 -7.55 -6.92
CA GLU A 126 -9.27 -6.62 -7.81
C GLU A 126 -9.18 -5.19 -7.28
N ILE A 127 -8.91 -4.24 -8.17
CA ILE A 127 -8.87 -2.81 -7.82
C ILE A 127 -10.19 -2.16 -8.20
N ILE A 128 -10.85 -1.57 -7.20
CA ILE A 128 -12.00 -0.70 -7.41
C ILE A 128 -11.49 0.72 -7.68
N ASP A 129 -11.50 1.09 -8.96
CA ASP A 129 -11.08 2.40 -9.45
C ASP A 129 -12.02 3.51 -8.92
N SER A 130 -11.46 4.66 -8.55
CA SER A 130 -12.23 5.79 -8.04
C SER A 130 -12.86 6.64 -9.16
N ALA A 131 -12.28 6.62 -10.36
CA ALA A 131 -12.70 7.42 -11.50
C ALA A 131 -14.12 7.06 -11.96
N GLY A 132 -14.95 8.09 -12.16
CA GLY A 132 -16.32 7.95 -12.65
C GLY A 132 -17.30 7.33 -11.66
N ARG A 133 -16.87 6.94 -10.45
CA ARG A 133 -17.74 6.33 -9.42
C ARG A 133 -18.27 7.32 -8.40
N VAL A 134 -17.62 8.48 -8.26
CA VAL A 134 -18.04 9.54 -7.33
C VAL A 134 -18.14 10.87 -8.08
N ARG A 135 -19.29 11.54 -7.95
CA ARG A 135 -19.44 12.93 -8.37
C ARG A 135 -18.86 13.83 -7.28
N VAL A 136 -17.95 14.72 -7.66
CA VAL A 136 -17.30 15.65 -6.72
C VAL A 136 -18.36 16.49 -5.98
N GLU A 137 -19.46 16.84 -6.65
CA GLU A 137 -20.56 17.58 -6.04
C GLU A 137 -21.24 16.81 -4.90
N ASP A 138 -21.41 15.49 -5.05
CA ASP A 138 -21.99 14.65 -4.00
C ASP A 138 -21.02 14.49 -2.82
N LEU A 139 -19.71 14.36 -3.09
CA LEU A 139 -18.67 14.28 -2.07
C LEU A 139 -18.61 15.57 -1.23
N LEU A 140 -18.59 16.73 -1.89
CA LEU A 140 -18.60 18.04 -1.23
C LEU A 140 -19.88 18.25 -0.42
N ARG A 141 -21.04 17.90 -0.99
CA ARG A 141 -22.32 17.97 -0.26
C ARG A 141 -22.26 17.13 1.00
N ASP A 142 -21.88 15.86 0.89
CA ASP A 142 -21.86 14.93 2.02
C ASP A 142 -20.84 15.39 3.09
N TYR A 143 -19.71 15.98 2.69
CA TYR A 143 -18.75 16.64 3.59
C TYR A 143 -19.36 17.81 4.36
N PHE A 144 -19.94 18.81 3.67
CA PHE A 144 -20.53 19.98 4.32
C PHE A 144 -21.75 19.63 5.19
N MET A 145 -22.47 18.58 4.83
CA MET A 145 -23.58 18.05 5.64
C MET A 145 -23.12 17.21 6.83
N ALA A 146 -21.80 16.98 6.99
CA ALA A 146 -21.22 16.07 7.98
C ALA A 146 -21.88 14.68 7.96
N LYS A 147 -22.19 14.20 6.75
CA LYS A 147 -22.78 12.91 6.49
C LYS A 147 -21.66 11.87 6.39
N ALA A 148 -21.87 10.69 6.98
CA ALA A 148 -20.85 9.63 6.99
C ALA A 148 -20.32 9.35 5.56
N PRO A 149 -18.99 9.18 5.39
CA PRO A 149 -17.96 8.95 6.43
C PRO A 149 -17.49 10.21 7.19
N PHE A 150 -17.88 11.41 6.74
CA PHE A 150 -17.55 12.68 7.37
C PHE A 150 -18.26 12.85 8.73
N GLY A 151 -17.66 13.63 9.63
CA GLY A 151 -18.14 13.81 11.00
C GLY A 151 -18.09 15.25 11.49
N LYS A 152 -18.87 15.54 12.53
CA LYS A 152 -18.93 16.87 13.16
C LYS A 152 -17.77 17.16 14.13
N THR A 153 -16.99 16.14 14.48
CA THR A 153 -15.86 16.26 15.41
C THR A 153 -14.65 16.92 14.72
N ALA A 154 -13.89 17.73 15.47
CA ALA A 154 -12.77 18.50 14.94
C ALA A 154 -11.74 17.63 14.19
N ASP A 155 -11.46 16.42 14.69
CA ASP A 155 -10.50 15.49 14.09
C ASP A 155 -10.95 15.00 12.70
N LYS A 156 -12.26 14.75 12.48
CA LYS A 156 -12.81 14.33 11.19
C LYS A 156 -13.07 15.48 10.22
N LYS A 157 -13.15 16.71 10.73
CA LYS A 157 -13.37 17.92 9.93
C LYS A 157 -12.09 18.41 9.24
N ASN A 158 -10.93 18.07 9.82
CA ASN A 158 -9.62 18.40 9.29
C ASN A 158 -9.15 17.45 8.18
N GLU A 159 -9.85 16.34 7.95
CA GLU A 159 -9.42 15.36 6.94
C GLU A 159 -9.76 15.76 5.50
N PHE A 160 -10.75 16.65 5.23
CA PHE A 160 -11.07 16.99 3.83
C PHE A 160 -11.85 18.30 3.59
N PRO A 161 -11.16 19.45 3.45
CA PRO A 161 -11.53 20.39 2.39
C PRO A 161 -10.34 20.95 1.59
N ASP A 162 -9.16 21.04 2.18
CA ASP A 162 -8.00 21.69 1.54
C ASP A 162 -7.37 20.81 0.45
N ALA A 163 -7.56 19.49 0.53
CA ALA A 163 -6.98 18.51 -0.41
C ALA A 163 -7.63 18.50 -1.81
N ILE A 164 -8.86 19.00 -1.96
CA ILE A 164 -9.58 19.03 -3.26
C ILE A 164 -9.64 20.42 -3.88
N THR A 165 -9.11 21.44 -3.20
CA THR A 165 -9.03 22.79 -3.74
C THR A 165 -7.90 22.85 -4.75
N VAL A 166 -8.20 22.44 -5.98
CA VAL A 166 -7.31 22.53 -7.13
C VAL A 166 -7.82 23.67 -8.01
N PHE A 167 -7.06 24.76 -8.11
CA PHE A 167 -7.24 25.81 -9.12
C PHE A 167 -6.21 25.63 -10.23
#